data_AF-A0A2E4H3F7-F1
#
_entry.id   AF-A0A2E4H3F7-F1
#
_cell.length_a   1.000
_cell.length_b   1.000
_cell.length_c   1.000
_cell.angle_alpha   90.00
_cell.angle_beta   90.00
_cell.angle_gamma   90.00
#
_symmetry.space_group_name_H-M   'P 1'
#
loop_
_entity.id
_entity.type
_entity.pdbx_description
1 polymer ?
#
loop_
_entity_poly.entity_id
_entity_poly.type
_entity_poly.pdbx_seq_one_letter_code
_entity_poly.pdbx_strand_id
1 'polypeptide(L)'
;SGNAGENIQELSDALIVMMDKQAKDRKVSYPVGIKAECPTISCPEQTESKYSEISFENVKNNVQSFIDIYKGGTGSGFDDLITDADFADTAASIETTAQAVITAITNNSGTSIYDQATAINDATTDGACTNAYSAPDPVTAGYSACSIAGLLKRVTDLLKIDFVTIVNVNLPGSVQSDND
;
A
#
# COMPACT_ATOMS: atom_id res chain seq x y z
N SER A 1 -5.65 33.53 8.53
CA SER A 1 -6.34 32.24 8.76
C SER A 1 -6.06 31.23 7.64
N GLY A 2 -4.83 31.16 7.11
CA GLY A 2 -4.48 30.30 5.96
C GLY A 2 -3.90 28.92 6.28
N ASN A 3 -3.62 28.60 7.54
CA ASN A 3 -2.70 27.51 7.87
C ASN A 3 -3.36 26.12 7.98
N ALA A 4 -4.66 26.01 8.29
CA ALA A 4 -5.27 24.70 8.55
C ALA A 4 -5.46 23.84 7.29
N GLY A 5 -5.94 24.43 6.19
CA GLY A 5 -6.11 23.71 4.92
C GLY A 5 -4.78 23.31 4.28
N GLU A 6 -3.76 24.17 4.37
CA GLU A 6 -2.40 23.87 3.90
C GLU A 6 -1.79 22.70 4.68
N ASN A 7 -1.89 22.69 6.02
CA ASN A 7 -1.39 21.57 6.83
C ASN A 7 -2.14 20.26 6.54
N ILE A 8 -3.46 20.31 6.31
CA ILE A 8 -4.25 19.13 5.94
C ILE A 8 -3.82 18.59 4.56
N GLN A 9 -3.56 19.47 3.59
CA GLN A 9 -3.01 19.10 2.29
C GLN A 9 -1.63 18.45 2.44
N GLU A 10 -0.70 19.07 3.16
CA GLU A 10 0.66 18.53 3.35
C GLU A 10 0.65 17.16 4.04
N LEU A 11 -0.19 16.98 5.07
CA LEU A 11 -0.32 15.71 5.77
C LEU A 11 -0.94 14.63 4.87
N SER A 12 -1.98 14.99 4.11
CA SER A 12 -2.60 14.09 3.12
C SER A 12 -1.60 13.66 2.04
N ASP A 13 -0.78 14.60 1.55
CA ASP A 13 0.25 14.31 0.56
C ASP A 13 1.28 13.31 1.09
N ALA A 14 1.77 13.55 2.30
CA ALA A 14 2.72 12.65 2.96
C ALA A 14 2.13 11.25 3.15
N LEU A 15 0.87 11.16 3.58
CA LEU A 15 0.15 9.90 3.80
C LEU A 15 0.01 9.11 2.49
N ILE A 16 -0.46 9.76 1.42
CA ILE A 16 -0.68 9.16 0.11
C ILE A 16 0.65 8.72 -0.51
N VAL A 17 1.69 9.57 -0.48
CA VAL A 17 3.00 9.24 -1.02
C VAL A 17 3.67 8.11 -0.24
N MET A 18 3.52 8.08 1.09
CA MET A 18 4.04 6.98 1.91
C MET A 18 3.41 5.65 1.52
N MET A 19 2.08 5.61 1.34
CA MET A 19 1.38 4.37 0.99
C MET A 19 1.62 3.95 -0.47
N ASP A 20 1.46 4.87 -1.40
CA ASP A 20 1.53 4.57 -2.84
C ASP A 20 2.97 4.37 -3.33
N LYS A 21 3.87 5.32 -3.03
CA LYS A 21 5.23 5.27 -3.56
C LYS A 21 6.18 4.45 -2.70
N GLN A 22 6.06 4.51 -1.37
CA GLN A 22 7.00 3.80 -0.51
C GLN A 22 6.53 2.38 -0.21
N ALA A 23 5.36 2.21 0.39
CA ALA A 23 4.89 0.88 0.80
C ALA A 23 4.51 0.00 -0.41
N LYS A 24 3.69 0.50 -1.34
CA LYS A 24 3.22 -0.26 -2.50
C LYS A 24 4.27 -0.39 -3.59
N ASP A 25 4.68 0.72 -4.21
CA ASP A 25 5.55 0.68 -5.40
C ASP A 25 6.94 0.19 -5.06
N ARG A 26 7.66 0.94 -4.22
CA ARG A 26 9.09 0.73 -3.98
C ARG A 26 9.37 -0.56 -3.24
N LYS A 27 8.63 -0.86 -2.17
CA LYS A 27 8.95 -1.98 -1.28
C LYS A 27 8.40 -3.32 -1.74
N VAL A 28 7.33 -3.35 -2.53
CA VAL A 28 6.66 -4.60 -2.92
C VAL A 28 6.55 -4.73 -4.43
N SER A 29 5.81 -3.84 -5.09
CA SER A 29 5.39 -3.99 -6.49
C SER A 29 6.58 -3.98 -7.47
N TYR A 30 7.59 -3.16 -7.21
CA TYR A 30 8.80 -3.11 -8.03
C TYR A 30 9.65 -4.39 -7.89
N PRO A 31 10.00 -4.87 -6.67
CA PRO A 31 10.68 -6.16 -6.52
C PRO A 31 9.99 -7.34 -7.21
N VAL A 32 8.66 -7.44 -7.15
CA VAL A 32 7.92 -8.56 -7.77
C VAL A 32 7.60 -8.37 -9.25
N GLY A 33 8.03 -7.26 -9.87
CA GLY A 33 7.85 -7.04 -11.31
C GLY A 33 6.48 -6.48 -11.74
N ILE A 34 5.61 -6.11 -10.81
CA ILE A 34 4.31 -5.49 -11.12
C ILE A 34 4.48 -4.08 -11.69
N LYS A 35 5.48 -3.34 -11.21
CA LYS A 35 5.80 -2.00 -11.75
C LYS A 35 6.58 -2.12 -13.05
N ALA A 36 6.09 -1.46 -14.09
CA ALA A 36 6.66 -1.46 -15.43
C ALA A 36 8.11 -0.93 -15.48
N GLU A 37 8.53 -0.18 -14.47
CA GLU A 37 9.91 0.28 -14.30
C GLU A 37 10.89 -0.86 -14.04
N CYS A 38 10.43 -2.05 -13.62
CA CYS A 38 11.28 -3.23 -13.48
C CYS A 38 11.69 -3.71 -14.89
N PRO A 39 12.99 -3.70 -15.26
CA PRO A 39 13.42 -4.01 -16.62
C PRO A 39 13.39 -5.51 -16.98
N THR A 40 12.99 -6.36 -16.04
CA THR A 40 12.98 -7.82 -16.14
C THR A 40 11.64 -8.36 -15.62
N ILE A 41 11.41 -9.68 -15.71
CA ILE A 41 10.19 -10.32 -15.20
C ILE A 41 9.95 -9.98 -13.71
N SER A 42 11.02 -9.95 -12.92
CA SER A 42 11.01 -9.49 -11.53
C SER A 42 12.34 -8.81 -11.20
N CYS A 43 12.39 -8.07 -10.10
CA CYS A 43 13.55 -7.26 -9.70
C CYS A 43 13.99 -7.56 -8.25
N PRO A 44 14.36 -8.81 -7.90
CA PRO A 44 14.63 -9.21 -6.52
C PRO A 44 15.73 -8.38 -5.85
N GLU A 45 16.76 -7.97 -6.59
CA GLU A 45 17.88 -7.18 -6.08
C GLU A 45 17.48 -5.80 -5.51
N GLN A 46 16.28 -5.34 -5.84
CA GLN A 46 15.72 -4.05 -5.45
C GLN A 46 14.89 -4.15 -4.16
N THR A 47 14.75 -5.36 -3.61
CA THR A 47 14.11 -5.60 -2.32
C THR A 47 14.89 -4.89 -1.21
N GLU A 48 14.20 -4.01 -0.47
CA GLU A 48 14.76 -3.36 0.71
C GLU A 48 15.13 -4.40 1.77
N SER A 49 16.31 -4.28 2.39
CA SER A 49 16.72 -5.17 3.50
C SER A 49 16.78 -6.66 3.12
N LYS A 50 17.10 -6.99 1.86
CA LYS A 50 17.06 -8.35 1.30
C LYS A 50 17.81 -9.43 2.10
N TYR A 51 18.87 -9.08 2.82
CA TYR A 51 19.67 -10.03 3.61
C TYR A 51 19.19 -10.20 5.06
N SER A 52 18.29 -9.34 5.54
CA SER A 52 17.77 -9.40 6.91
C SER A 52 16.33 -9.89 7.00
N GLU A 53 15.65 -10.12 5.86
CA GLU A 53 14.26 -10.61 5.76
C GLU A 53 13.21 -9.73 6.46
N ILE A 54 13.55 -8.46 6.76
CA ILE A 54 12.67 -7.50 7.44
C ILE A 54 11.78 -6.74 6.44
N SER A 55 11.86 -7.04 5.14
CA SER A 55 11.17 -6.27 4.09
C SER A 55 9.65 -6.20 4.32
N PHE A 56 9.02 -7.31 4.69
CA PHE A 56 7.59 -7.33 5.02
C PHE A 56 7.28 -6.60 6.34
N GLU A 57 8.13 -6.71 7.35
CA GLU A 57 7.94 -5.95 8.60
C GLU A 57 8.07 -4.45 8.36
N ASN A 58 8.95 -4.01 7.46
CA ASN A 58 9.05 -2.61 7.06
C ASN A 58 7.79 -2.12 6.35
N VAL A 59 7.18 -2.94 5.48
CA VAL A 59 5.88 -2.63 4.86
C VAL A 59 4.79 -2.58 5.91
N LYS A 60 4.71 -3.57 6.81
CA LYS A 60 3.74 -3.61 7.91
C LYS A 60 3.84 -2.38 8.80
N ASN A 61 5.04 -1.94 9.14
CA ASN A 61 5.27 -0.72 9.92
C ASN A 61 4.80 0.55 9.19
N ASN A 62 4.98 0.63 7.87
CA ASN A 62 4.41 1.73 7.08
C ASN A 62 2.88 1.73 7.10
N VAL A 63 2.25 0.56 6.97
CA VAL A 63 0.79 0.42 7.04
C VAL A 63 0.26 0.73 8.44
N GLN A 64 0.94 0.27 9.49
CA GLN A 64 0.56 0.60 10.88
C GLN A 64 0.67 2.11 11.13
N SER A 65 1.77 2.73 10.69
CA SER A 65 1.94 4.18 10.80
C SER A 65 0.86 4.95 10.04
N PHE A 66 0.43 4.43 8.87
CA PHE A 66 -0.71 4.96 8.14
C PHE A 66 -1.99 4.91 8.98
N ILE A 67 -2.32 3.76 9.58
CA ILE A 67 -3.51 3.62 10.43
C ILE A 67 -3.43 4.57 11.64
N ASP A 68 -2.28 4.68 12.29
CA ASP A 68 -2.11 5.52 13.47
C ASP A 68 -2.33 7.01 13.14
N ILE A 69 -1.81 7.49 12.00
CA ILE A 69 -2.03 8.86 11.51
C ILE A 69 -3.48 9.05 11.09
N TYR A 70 -4.03 8.08 10.35
CA TYR A 70 -5.41 8.11 9.86
C TYR A 70 -6.42 8.25 11.01
N LYS A 71 -6.17 7.57 12.14
CA LYS A 71 -7.01 7.60 13.35
C LYS A 71 -6.70 8.74 14.32
N GLY A 72 -5.65 9.53 14.07
CA GLY A 72 -5.23 10.61 14.97
C GLY A 72 -4.76 10.14 16.37
N GLY A 73 -4.55 8.84 16.58
CA GLY A 73 -4.18 8.25 17.86
C GLY A 73 -5.21 8.50 18.97
N THR A 74 -4.89 9.39 19.92
CA THR A 74 -5.81 9.81 20.99
C THR A 74 -6.50 11.16 20.71
N GLY A 75 -6.14 11.82 19.60
CA GLY A 75 -6.76 13.06 19.12
C GLY A 75 -7.74 12.77 17.99
N SER A 76 -8.14 13.82 17.26
CA SER A 76 -9.00 13.66 16.08
C SER A 76 -8.20 13.24 14.85
N GLY A 77 -8.67 12.21 14.15
CA GLY A 77 -8.09 11.69 12.93
C GLY A 77 -8.80 12.13 11.66
N PHE A 78 -8.33 11.61 10.52
CA PHE A 78 -9.03 11.71 9.25
C PHE A 78 -10.29 10.84 9.23
N ASP A 79 -10.30 9.73 9.95
CA ASP A 79 -11.48 8.89 10.14
C ASP A 79 -12.64 9.67 10.78
N ASP A 80 -12.36 10.51 11.78
CA ASP A 80 -13.34 11.42 12.39
C ASP A 80 -13.85 12.44 11.36
N LEU A 81 -12.94 13.08 10.61
CA LEU A 81 -13.32 14.07 9.58
C LEU A 81 -14.23 13.46 8.50
N ILE A 82 -13.94 12.24 8.06
CA ILE A 82 -14.72 11.51 7.05
C ILE A 82 -16.07 11.07 7.63
N THR A 83 -16.09 10.65 8.91
CA THR A 83 -17.32 10.25 9.60
C THR A 83 -18.24 11.45 9.83
N ASP A 84 -17.71 12.59 10.26
CA ASP A 84 -18.45 13.85 10.46
C ASP A 84 -18.99 14.42 9.14
N ALA A 85 -18.40 14.04 8.01
CA ALA A 85 -18.88 14.36 6.67
C ALA A 85 -19.97 13.39 6.14
N ASP A 86 -20.53 12.52 7.01
CA ASP A 86 -21.53 11.49 6.71
C ASP A 86 -21.02 10.30 5.87
N PHE A 87 -19.70 10.04 5.86
CA PHE A 87 -19.07 8.93 5.11
C PHE A 87 -18.46 7.83 6.01
N ALA A 88 -19.11 7.49 7.12
CA ALA A 88 -18.62 6.50 8.10
C ALA A 88 -18.25 5.13 7.47
N ASP A 89 -19.01 4.65 6.49
CA ASP A 89 -18.71 3.38 5.79
C ASP A 89 -17.40 3.46 4.98
N THR A 90 -17.11 4.62 4.40
CA THR A 90 -15.84 4.86 3.69
C THR A 90 -14.69 4.92 4.71
N ALA A 91 -14.93 5.57 5.85
CA ALA A 91 -13.93 5.66 6.90
C ALA A 91 -13.51 4.27 7.39
N ALA A 92 -14.49 3.39 7.64
CA ALA A 92 -14.28 2.01 8.05
C ALA A 92 -13.65 1.16 6.94
N SER A 93 -13.99 1.41 5.67
CA SER A 93 -13.44 0.68 4.53
C SER A 93 -11.94 0.92 4.34
N ILE A 94 -11.48 2.16 4.51
CA ILE A 94 -10.05 2.52 4.47
C ILE A 94 -9.29 1.77 5.56
N GLU A 95 -9.74 1.85 6.81
CA GLU A 95 -9.11 1.17 7.94
C GLU A 95 -9.10 -0.35 7.76
N THR A 96 -10.24 -0.94 7.40
CA THR A 96 -10.38 -2.39 7.23
C THR A 96 -9.47 -2.90 6.10
N THR A 97 -9.37 -2.17 5.00
CA THR A 97 -8.51 -2.54 3.87
C THR A 97 -7.03 -2.46 4.25
N ALA A 98 -6.62 -1.44 5.01
CA ALA A 98 -5.26 -1.35 5.53
C ALA A 98 -4.95 -2.47 6.54
N GLN A 99 -5.89 -2.80 7.42
CA GLN A 99 -5.74 -3.89 8.38
C GLN A 99 -5.66 -5.27 7.70
N ALA A 100 -6.29 -5.44 6.53
CA ALA A 100 -6.14 -6.64 5.72
C ALA A 100 -4.70 -6.84 5.23
N VAL A 101 -3.98 -5.76 4.89
CA VAL A 101 -2.55 -5.82 4.54
C VAL A 101 -1.71 -6.31 5.73
N ILE A 102 -1.93 -5.75 6.93
CA ILE A 102 -1.21 -6.17 8.14
C ILE A 102 -1.49 -7.64 8.48
N THR A 103 -2.75 -8.07 8.34
CA THR A 103 -3.17 -9.46 8.53
C THR A 103 -2.50 -10.38 7.52
N ALA A 104 -2.48 -9.99 6.24
CA ALA A 104 -1.82 -10.76 5.18
C ALA A 104 -0.33 -10.95 5.45
N ILE A 105 0.39 -9.90 5.85
CA ILE A 105 1.80 -9.98 6.22
C ILE A 105 1.99 -10.91 7.42
N THR A 106 1.18 -10.75 8.46
CA THR A 106 1.30 -11.54 9.70
C THR A 106 1.05 -13.04 9.44
N ASN A 107 0.04 -13.36 8.63
CA ASN A 107 -0.32 -14.74 8.27
C ASN A 107 0.69 -15.41 7.32
N ASN A 108 1.52 -14.61 6.65
CA ASN A 108 2.60 -15.10 5.77
C ASN A 108 3.98 -14.80 6.38
N SER A 109 4.05 -14.72 7.71
CA SER A 109 5.33 -14.63 8.43
C SER A 109 6.25 -15.80 8.07
N GLY A 110 7.53 -15.50 7.84
CA GLY A 110 8.51 -16.47 7.35
C GLY A 110 8.60 -16.59 5.82
N THR A 111 7.84 -15.79 5.08
CA THR A 111 8.08 -15.59 3.64
C THR A 111 8.92 -14.33 3.42
N SER A 112 9.70 -14.29 2.33
CA SER A 112 10.55 -13.17 1.96
C SER A 112 10.10 -12.57 0.62
N ILE A 113 10.05 -11.24 0.53
CA ILE A 113 9.81 -10.54 -0.75
C ILE A 113 10.91 -10.90 -1.75
N TYR A 114 12.16 -10.98 -1.28
CA TYR A 114 13.31 -11.31 -2.12
C TYR A 114 13.20 -12.73 -2.70
N ASP A 115 12.84 -13.72 -1.88
CA ASP A 115 12.71 -15.11 -2.33
C ASP A 115 11.55 -15.27 -3.31
N GLN A 116 10.41 -14.63 -3.01
CA GLN A 116 9.25 -14.63 -3.90
C GLN A 116 9.58 -13.95 -5.23
N ALA A 117 10.21 -12.77 -5.21
CA ALA A 117 10.65 -12.10 -6.42
C ALA A 117 11.63 -12.97 -7.23
N THR A 118 12.58 -13.64 -6.58
CA THR A 118 13.54 -14.54 -7.22
C THR A 118 12.87 -15.76 -7.86
N ALA A 119 11.78 -16.25 -7.26
CA ALA A 119 11.00 -17.36 -7.78
C ALA A 119 10.18 -17.01 -9.03
N ILE A 120 9.92 -15.72 -9.28
CA ILE A 120 9.27 -15.24 -10.50
C ILE A 120 10.34 -15.13 -11.59
N ASN A 121 10.48 -16.17 -12.42
CA ASN A 121 11.58 -16.29 -13.39
C ASN A 121 11.14 -16.75 -14.79
N ASP A 122 9.85 -16.96 -15.00
CA ASP A 122 9.27 -17.32 -16.29
C ASP A 122 7.85 -16.75 -16.43
N ALA A 123 7.26 -16.92 -17.62
CA ALA A 123 5.91 -16.42 -17.91
C ALA A 123 4.80 -17.08 -17.06
N THR A 124 5.05 -18.28 -16.52
CA THR A 124 4.05 -19.00 -15.71
C THR A 124 3.97 -18.40 -14.30
N THR A 125 5.13 -18.21 -13.69
CA THR A 125 5.27 -17.60 -12.36
C THR A 125 4.92 -16.11 -12.38
N ASP A 126 5.26 -15.41 -13.46
CA ASP A 126 4.81 -14.03 -13.73
C ASP A 126 3.28 -13.92 -13.83
N GLY A 127 2.65 -14.77 -14.64
CA GLY A 127 1.20 -14.80 -14.76
C GLY A 127 0.50 -15.11 -13.42
N ALA A 128 1.08 -16.00 -12.61
CA ALA A 128 0.57 -16.30 -11.28
C ALA A 128 0.70 -15.10 -10.31
N CYS A 129 1.83 -14.38 -10.35
CA CYS A 129 2.00 -13.15 -9.58
C CYS A 129 1.00 -12.06 -10.01
N THR A 130 0.83 -11.84 -11.31
CA THR A 130 -0.13 -10.87 -11.87
C THR A 130 -1.57 -11.20 -11.45
N ASN A 131 -1.95 -12.48 -11.46
CA ASN A 131 -3.25 -12.93 -10.99
C ASN A 131 -3.41 -12.69 -9.49
N ALA A 132 -2.39 -13.00 -8.68
CA ALA A 132 -2.38 -12.75 -7.25
C ALA A 132 -2.45 -11.25 -6.92
N TYR A 133 -1.84 -10.38 -7.73
CA TYR A 133 -1.98 -8.92 -7.60
C TYR A 133 -3.39 -8.44 -7.94
N SER A 134 -3.97 -8.93 -9.03
CA SER A 134 -5.30 -8.51 -9.52
C SER A 134 -6.45 -9.02 -8.64
N ALA A 135 -6.29 -10.22 -8.09
CA ALA A 135 -7.22 -10.88 -7.19
C ALA A 135 -6.50 -11.33 -5.91
N PRO A 136 -6.20 -10.40 -4.99
CA PRO A 136 -5.32 -10.65 -3.85
C PRO A 136 -5.91 -11.52 -2.73
N ASP A 137 -7.19 -11.91 -2.83
CA ASP A 137 -7.84 -12.80 -1.89
C ASP A 137 -8.20 -14.16 -2.53
N PRO A 138 -7.87 -15.30 -1.89
CA PRO A 138 -7.10 -15.42 -0.64
C PRO A 138 -5.59 -15.20 -0.88
N VAL A 139 -4.91 -14.66 0.12
CA VAL A 139 -3.45 -14.54 0.12
C VAL A 139 -2.82 -15.93 0.29
N THR A 140 -2.02 -16.36 -0.67
CA THR A 140 -1.31 -17.65 -0.63
C THR A 140 0.20 -17.44 -0.44
N ALA A 141 0.85 -18.32 0.33
CA ALA A 141 2.25 -18.12 0.72
C ALA A 141 3.22 -17.94 -0.46
N GLY A 142 3.01 -18.69 -1.56
CA GLY A 142 3.90 -18.66 -2.74
C GLY A 142 3.87 -17.35 -3.54
N TYR A 143 2.81 -16.56 -3.44
CA TYR A 143 2.64 -15.28 -4.14
C TYR A 143 2.14 -14.17 -3.20
N SER A 144 2.40 -14.32 -1.90
CA SER A 144 1.92 -13.40 -0.87
C SER A 144 2.42 -11.97 -1.09
N ALA A 145 3.63 -11.76 -1.62
CA ALA A 145 4.15 -10.45 -1.99
C ALA A 145 3.30 -9.79 -3.08
N CYS A 146 2.91 -10.54 -4.11
CA CYS A 146 2.06 -10.04 -5.19
C CYS A 146 0.64 -9.74 -4.69
N SER A 147 0.06 -10.62 -3.85
CA SER A 147 -1.23 -10.35 -3.20
C SER A 147 -1.18 -9.13 -2.27
N ILE A 148 -0.10 -8.96 -1.50
CA ILE A 148 0.10 -7.81 -0.62
C ILE A 148 0.22 -6.52 -1.44
N ALA A 149 0.89 -6.53 -2.59
CA ALA A 149 0.88 -5.41 -3.53
C ALA A 149 -0.54 -5.07 -4.01
N GLY A 150 -1.36 -6.09 -4.31
CA GLY A 150 -2.77 -5.90 -4.69
C GLY A 150 -3.63 -5.32 -3.56
N LEU A 151 -3.44 -5.78 -2.31
CA LEU A 151 -4.12 -5.20 -1.14
C LEU A 151 -3.68 -3.75 -0.90
N LEU A 152 -2.39 -3.44 -1.01
CA LEU A 152 -1.88 -2.08 -0.92
C LEU A 152 -2.47 -1.19 -2.02
N LYS A 153 -2.62 -1.71 -3.25
CA LYS A 153 -3.30 -1.01 -4.34
C LYS A 153 -4.73 -0.62 -3.94
N ARG A 154 -5.51 -1.53 -3.36
CA ARG A 154 -6.87 -1.23 -2.89
C ARG A 154 -6.90 -0.10 -1.85
N VAL A 155 -5.96 -0.10 -0.90
CA VAL A 155 -5.84 1.01 0.07
C VAL A 155 -5.56 2.32 -0.66
N THR A 156 -4.59 2.33 -1.58
CA THR A 156 -4.22 3.54 -2.31
C THR A 156 -5.31 4.02 -3.26
N ASP A 157 -6.12 3.13 -3.85
CA ASP A 157 -7.25 3.51 -4.70
C ASP A 157 -8.31 4.26 -3.88
N LEU A 158 -8.64 3.78 -2.67
CA LEU A 158 -9.53 4.49 -1.74
C LEU A 158 -8.98 5.87 -1.35
N LEU A 159 -7.65 5.96 -1.16
CA LEU A 159 -7.01 7.25 -0.85
C LEU A 159 -7.05 8.21 -2.05
N LYS A 160 -6.81 7.71 -3.26
CA LYS A 160 -6.75 8.54 -4.48
C LYS A 160 -8.11 9.01 -4.98
N ILE A 161 -9.20 8.35 -4.56
CA ILE A 161 -10.55 8.64 -5.02
C ILE A 161 -11.39 9.20 -3.87
N ASP A 162 -11.73 8.36 -2.90
CA ASP A 162 -12.73 8.71 -1.88
C ASP A 162 -12.16 9.69 -0.85
N PHE A 163 -10.96 9.40 -0.32
CA PHE A 163 -10.34 10.24 0.70
C PHE A 163 -10.09 11.67 0.21
N VAL A 164 -9.43 11.84 -0.95
CA VAL A 164 -9.15 13.19 -1.49
C VAL A 164 -10.43 13.98 -1.76
N THR A 165 -11.49 13.29 -2.18
CA THR A 165 -12.80 13.90 -2.45
C THR A 165 -13.49 14.34 -1.17
N ILE A 166 -13.55 13.46 -0.15
CA ILE A 166 -14.27 13.73 1.10
C ILE A 166 -13.53 14.75 1.96
N VAL A 167 -12.20 14.60 2.10
CA VAL A 167 -11.34 15.52 2.87
C VAL A 167 -11.11 16.84 2.10
N ASN A 168 -11.50 16.89 0.82
CA ASN A 168 -11.39 18.05 -0.06
C ASN A 168 -9.94 18.56 -0.20
N VAL A 169 -9.04 17.63 -0.51
CA VAL A 169 -7.61 17.88 -0.78
C VAL A 169 -7.26 17.47 -2.22
N ASN A 170 -6.16 18.00 -2.72
CA ASN A 170 -5.65 17.62 -4.04
C ASN A 170 -4.86 16.32 -3.96
N LEU A 171 -4.86 15.57 -5.06
CA LEU A 171 -3.99 14.40 -5.21
C LEU A 171 -2.54 14.86 -5.46
N PRO A 172 -1.52 14.31 -4.78
CA PRO A 172 -0.13 14.69 -5.01
C PRO A 172 0.31 14.44 -6.45
N GLY A 173 1.01 15.39 -7.06
CA GLY A 173 1.45 15.26 -8.47
C GLY A 173 2.31 14.01 -8.74
N SER A 174 3.06 13.54 -7.73
CA SER A 174 3.91 12.34 -7.84
C SER A 174 3.13 11.03 -7.97
N VAL A 175 1.85 10.99 -7.60
CA VAL A 175 1.01 9.77 -7.66
C VAL A 175 -0.08 9.84 -8.74
N GLN A 176 -0.25 11.00 -9.39
CA GLN A 176 -1.22 11.22 -10.47
C GLN A 176 -0.87 10.48 -11.77
N SER A 177 0.43 10.22 -12.02
CA SER A 177 0.91 9.60 -13.25
C SER A 177 0.95 8.07 -13.20
N ASP A 178 0.66 7.46 -12.05
CA ASP A 178 0.60 6.00 -11.91
C ASP A 178 -0.70 5.47 -12.51
N ASN A 179 -0.61 4.97 -13.74
CA ASN A 179 -1.65 4.15 -14.35
C ASN A 179 -1.27 2.67 -14.17
N ASP A 180 -1.49 2.15 -12.95
CA ASP A 180 -1.33 0.74 -12.61
C ASP A 180 -2.64 -0.04 -12.85
#